data_AF-A0A1J5TI68-F1
#
_entry.id   AF-A0A1J5TI68-F1
#
_cell.length_a   1.000
_cell.length_b   1.000
_cell.length_c   1.000
_cell.angle_alpha   90.00
_cell.angle_beta   90.00
_cell.angle_gamma   90.00
#
_symmetry.space_group_name_H-M   'P 1'
#
loop_
_entity.id
_entity.type
_entity.pdbx_description
1 polymer ?
#
loop_
_entity_poly.entity_id
_entity_poly.type
_entity_poly.pdbx_seq_one_letter_code
_entity_poly.pdbx_strand_id
1 'polypeptide(L)'
;MVEYWRYPFLPSANSYLEGLTLDSLLEDYFYSEARALAVARLETSATTGLIDVEGPPVNDEADIVLGYVISRLILAAADNQALINYVALSEARRAEKFFDTETDEDLVKVVNSLEIINVSLDGNKFSMNFVDYVKAASKLREGNWKLANRGVQNGTVTLDRETLVRLMREVIRQHLEELPEAPVEIKNQFEGPITELIGSVSKAFVERIGNLENVVGERQAEAMKELGRFDLAKAPPCFNMNLLDLQAGVNLAHPSRFFITTFLSSLNQDSESVMRLFATAPDFKESFTRYQVEHISGKTSGTQYNAPKCDTLVSTGVCPGPNALCRLIKHPLSYYRVMAEAERPNASRLERILLAALDKESYPKKLIDQNLDKLKEFDFSYPDGLKKTKLSSAIKESKPSLVEVKISYFNGRTYSVDLPGEEKKLWITKAAMSITDSNVDYECLPLTDWKVALPIEESHFKSNKIKLIVRPLEIKYNTNEIRRSLIILDTVKED
;
A
#
# COMPACT_ATOMS: atom_id res chain seq x y z
N MET A 1 33.34 -13.47 -22.51
CA MET A 1 32.24 -13.04 -23.41
C MET A 1 30.98 -13.11 -22.57
N VAL A 2 30.09 -12.12 -22.67
CA VAL A 2 28.85 -12.15 -21.87
C VAL A 2 27.99 -13.29 -22.40
N GLU A 3 27.58 -14.20 -21.51
CA GLU A 3 26.68 -15.30 -21.85
C GLU A 3 25.23 -14.82 -21.69
N TYR A 4 24.46 -14.75 -22.78
CA TYR A 4 23.13 -14.12 -22.79
C TYR A 4 22.08 -14.97 -22.09
N TRP A 5 22.25 -16.30 -22.03
CA TRP A 5 21.36 -17.15 -21.24
C TRP A 5 21.35 -16.80 -19.74
N ARG A 6 22.46 -16.23 -19.21
CA ARG A 6 22.59 -15.71 -17.84
C ARG A 6 21.92 -14.35 -17.67
N TYR A 7 22.02 -13.50 -18.69
CA TYR A 7 21.58 -12.10 -18.67
C TYR A 7 20.70 -11.77 -19.91
N PRO A 8 19.53 -12.42 -20.07
CA PRO A 8 18.74 -12.30 -21.30
C PRO A 8 18.06 -10.93 -21.45
N PHE A 9 18.08 -10.11 -20.40
CA PHE A 9 17.55 -8.75 -20.38
C PHE A 9 18.54 -7.69 -20.91
N LEU A 10 19.76 -8.08 -21.27
CA LEU A 10 20.72 -7.13 -21.85
C LEU A 10 20.26 -6.70 -23.25
N PRO A 11 20.35 -5.41 -23.60
CA PRO A 11 20.00 -4.91 -24.93
C PRO A 11 20.67 -5.71 -26.07
N SER A 12 21.93 -6.10 -25.90
CA SER A 12 22.65 -6.89 -26.91
C SER A 12 22.10 -8.31 -27.12
N ALA A 13 21.31 -8.87 -26.21
CA ALA A 13 20.66 -10.17 -26.39
C ALA A 13 19.56 -10.12 -27.47
N ASN A 14 19.13 -8.92 -27.88
CA ASN A 14 18.16 -8.75 -28.96
C ASN A 14 18.68 -9.23 -30.32
N SER A 15 19.99 -9.50 -30.48
CA SER A 15 20.51 -10.13 -31.70
C SER A 15 19.84 -11.48 -32.01
N TYR A 16 19.31 -12.17 -30.99
CA TYR A 16 18.55 -13.42 -31.16
C TYR A 16 17.17 -13.21 -31.81
N LEU A 17 16.70 -11.96 -31.88
CA LEU A 17 15.43 -11.60 -32.52
C LEU A 17 15.60 -11.19 -33.99
N GLU A 18 16.83 -11.11 -34.50
CA GLU A 18 17.10 -10.72 -35.88
C GLU A 18 16.46 -11.72 -36.86
N GLY A 19 15.54 -11.23 -37.69
CA GLY A 19 14.82 -12.04 -38.68
C GLY A 19 13.64 -12.84 -38.12
N LEU A 20 13.29 -12.68 -36.84
CA LEU A 20 12.13 -13.35 -36.23
C LEU A 20 10.90 -12.44 -36.21
N THR A 21 9.77 -12.97 -36.66
CA THR A 21 8.47 -12.29 -36.57
C THR A 21 7.74 -12.70 -35.28
N LEU A 22 6.78 -11.87 -34.84
CA LEU A 22 5.91 -12.22 -33.71
C LEU A 22 5.21 -13.57 -33.93
N ASP A 23 4.62 -13.77 -35.11
CA ASP A 23 3.91 -15.01 -35.44
C ASP A 23 4.82 -16.24 -35.35
N SER A 24 6.09 -16.12 -35.77
CA SER A 24 7.05 -17.21 -35.63
C SER A 24 7.25 -17.60 -34.17
N LEU A 25 7.47 -16.62 -33.27
CA LEU A 25 7.66 -16.86 -31.84
C LEU A 25 6.43 -17.50 -31.18
N LEU A 26 5.23 -17.11 -31.61
CA LEU A 26 3.97 -17.56 -31.03
C LEU A 26 3.54 -18.95 -31.52
N GLU A 27 3.73 -19.25 -32.81
CA GLU A 27 3.10 -20.43 -33.43
C GLU A 27 4.10 -21.47 -33.96
N ASP A 28 5.31 -21.07 -34.37
CA ASP A 28 6.25 -22.01 -35.00
C ASP A 28 6.68 -23.11 -34.01
N TYR A 29 6.73 -24.35 -34.48
CA TYR A 29 7.13 -25.52 -33.70
C TYR A 29 8.58 -25.41 -33.22
N PHE A 30 9.44 -24.74 -33.99
CA PHE A 30 10.86 -24.56 -33.64
C PHE A 30 11.06 -23.84 -32.30
N TYR A 31 10.17 -22.90 -31.94
CA TYR A 31 10.24 -22.13 -30.69
C TYR A 31 9.35 -22.71 -29.57
N SER A 32 8.93 -23.97 -29.70
CA SER A 32 8.08 -24.62 -28.68
C SER A 32 8.78 -24.71 -27.32
N GLU A 33 10.09 -24.98 -27.30
CA GLU A 33 10.89 -25.01 -26.07
C GLU A 33 11.03 -23.61 -25.46
N ALA A 34 11.33 -22.59 -26.27
CA ALA A 34 11.34 -21.20 -25.81
C ALA A 34 9.99 -20.79 -25.17
N ARG A 35 8.85 -21.17 -25.76
CA ARG A 35 7.52 -20.93 -25.15
C ARG A 35 7.33 -21.68 -23.83
N ALA A 36 7.78 -22.93 -23.75
CA ALA A 36 7.71 -23.72 -22.52
C ALA A 36 8.55 -23.08 -21.40
N LEU A 37 9.79 -22.66 -21.71
CA LEU A 37 10.68 -21.95 -20.79
C LEU A 37 10.10 -20.59 -20.38
N ALA A 38 9.51 -19.83 -21.30
CA ALA A 38 8.84 -18.57 -20.99
C ALA A 38 7.73 -18.77 -19.94
N VAL A 39 6.91 -19.77 -20.16
CA VAL A 39 5.81 -20.13 -19.27
C VAL A 39 6.32 -20.60 -17.91
N ALA A 40 7.29 -21.52 -17.88
CA ALA A 40 7.88 -22.02 -16.64
C ALA A 40 8.51 -20.89 -15.81
N ARG A 41 9.19 -19.95 -16.48
CA ARG A 41 9.76 -18.74 -15.88
C ARG A 41 8.71 -17.89 -15.17
N LEU A 42 7.53 -17.69 -15.78
CA LEU A 42 6.43 -16.92 -15.18
C LEU A 42 5.79 -17.67 -14.00
N GLU A 43 5.52 -18.95 -14.15
CA GLU A 43 4.89 -19.76 -13.10
C GLU A 43 5.77 -19.91 -11.87
N THR A 44 7.05 -20.25 -12.06
CA THR A 44 8.00 -20.40 -10.95
C THR A 44 8.23 -19.08 -10.24
N SER A 45 8.25 -17.96 -10.96
CA SER A 45 8.26 -16.61 -10.36
C SER A 45 6.99 -16.33 -9.53
N ALA A 46 5.81 -16.62 -10.08
CA ALA A 46 4.53 -16.37 -9.41
C ALA A 46 4.32 -17.25 -8.16
N THR A 47 4.82 -18.49 -8.19
CA THR A 47 4.64 -19.48 -7.10
C THR A 47 5.76 -19.42 -6.08
N THR A 48 7.02 -19.48 -6.50
CA THR A 48 8.20 -19.62 -5.63
C THR A 48 9.03 -18.34 -5.49
N GLY A 49 8.83 -17.33 -6.34
CA GLY A 49 9.65 -16.11 -6.35
C GLY A 49 11.11 -16.33 -6.80
N LEU A 50 11.32 -17.39 -7.60
CA LEU A 50 12.59 -17.79 -8.19
C LEU A 50 12.36 -18.26 -9.63
N ILE A 51 13.37 -18.07 -10.47
CA ILE A 51 13.45 -18.67 -11.81
C ILE A 51 14.50 -19.77 -11.76
N ASP A 52 14.06 -21.00 -12.04
CA ASP A 52 14.89 -22.19 -12.09
C ASP A 52 14.98 -22.69 -13.53
N VAL A 53 15.76 -21.97 -14.34
CA VAL A 53 16.03 -22.32 -15.75
C VAL A 53 17.50 -22.71 -15.85
N GLU A 54 17.74 -24.00 -16.08
CA GLU A 54 19.07 -24.56 -16.29
C GLU A 54 19.67 -24.04 -17.60
N GLY A 55 20.97 -23.73 -17.57
CA GLY A 55 21.70 -23.26 -18.74
C GLY A 55 22.13 -24.39 -19.68
N PRO A 56 22.92 -24.05 -20.72
CA PRO A 56 23.54 -25.04 -21.59
C PRO A 56 24.41 -26.04 -20.80
N PRO A 57 24.44 -27.33 -21.19
CA PRO A 57 23.82 -27.90 -22.38
C PRO A 57 22.38 -28.40 -22.18
N VAL A 58 21.76 -28.16 -21.01
CA VAL A 58 20.40 -28.70 -20.73
C VAL A 58 19.36 -28.01 -21.60
N ASN A 59 19.40 -26.68 -21.64
CA ASN A 59 18.59 -25.87 -22.54
C ASN A 59 19.52 -25.08 -23.47
N ASP A 60 19.12 -24.92 -24.73
CA ASP A 60 19.87 -24.10 -25.68
C ASP A 60 19.84 -22.62 -25.25
N GLU A 61 20.94 -21.90 -25.50
CA GLU A 61 21.02 -20.49 -25.17
C GLU A 61 19.95 -19.66 -25.91
N ALA A 62 19.66 -19.99 -27.17
CA ALA A 62 18.62 -19.32 -27.94
C ALA A 62 17.24 -19.51 -27.31
N ASP A 63 16.89 -20.73 -26.89
CA ASP A 63 15.58 -21.01 -26.26
C ASP A 63 15.43 -20.26 -24.93
N ILE A 64 16.49 -20.12 -24.13
CA ILE A 64 16.46 -19.37 -22.87
C ILE A 64 16.24 -17.87 -23.12
N VAL A 65 16.94 -17.30 -24.10
CA VAL A 65 16.84 -15.87 -24.47
C VAL A 65 15.48 -15.57 -25.08
N LEU A 66 15.03 -16.36 -26.05
CA LEU A 66 13.71 -16.20 -26.66
C LEU A 66 12.59 -16.45 -25.64
N GLY A 67 12.77 -17.42 -24.73
CA GLY A 67 11.84 -17.66 -23.64
C GLY A 67 11.73 -16.47 -22.68
N TYR A 68 12.82 -15.75 -22.40
CA TYR A 68 12.74 -14.48 -21.68
C TYR A 68 11.91 -13.44 -22.45
N VAL A 69 12.15 -13.26 -23.75
CA VAL A 69 11.39 -12.30 -24.58
C VAL A 69 9.91 -12.63 -24.61
N ILE A 70 9.54 -13.88 -24.86
CA ILE A 70 8.15 -14.35 -24.85
C ILE A 70 7.53 -14.11 -23.47
N SER A 71 8.26 -14.35 -22.38
CA SER A 71 7.75 -14.07 -21.03
C SER A 71 7.43 -12.59 -20.80
N ARG A 72 8.27 -11.67 -21.33
CA ARG A 72 8.01 -10.22 -21.28
C ARG A 72 6.80 -9.83 -22.11
N LEU A 73 6.58 -10.46 -23.28
CA LEU A 73 5.37 -10.24 -24.08
C LEU A 73 4.11 -10.70 -23.34
N ILE A 74 4.15 -11.88 -22.70
CA ILE A 74 3.03 -12.39 -21.90
C ILE A 74 2.73 -11.44 -20.72
N LEU A 75 3.76 -10.92 -20.04
CA LEU A 75 3.58 -9.94 -18.97
C LEU A 75 2.90 -8.65 -19.45
N ALA A 76 3.31 -8.14 -20.61
CA ALA A 76 2.68 -6.97 -21.21
C ALA A 76 1.21 -7.22 -21.56
N ALA A 77 0.89 -8.45 -22.00
CA ALA A 77 -0.47 -8.86 -22.32
C ALA A 77 -1.35 -9.14 -21.09
N ALA A 78 -0.75 -9.57 -19.97
CA ALA A 78 -1.45 -9.82 -18.72
C ALA A 78 -1.75 -8.53 -17.93
N ASP A 79 -0.93 -7.48 -18.09
CA ASP A 79 -1.05 -6.18 -17.41
C ASP A 79 -1.27 -6.30 -15.88
N ASN A 80 -0.64 -7.30 -15.26
CA ASN A 80 -0.75 -7.58 -13.84
C ASN A 80 0.53 -7.14 -13.11
N GLN A 81 0.47 -5.99 -12.42
CA GLN A 81 1.64 -5.40 -11.77
C GLN A 81 2.28 -6.32 -10.72
N ALA A 82 1.49 -7.11 -9.99
CA ALA A 82 2.04 -8.03 -8.99
C ALA A 82 2.87 -9.14 -9.66
N LEU A 83 2.36 -9.70 -10.76
CA LEU A 83 3.09 -10.68 -11.55
C LEU A 83 4.38 -10.09 -12.16
N ILE A 84 4.31 -8.88 -12.71
CA ILE A 84 5.48 -8.14 -13.23
C ILE A 84 6.54 -8.01 -12.13
N ASN A 85 6.14 -7.60 -10.93
CA ASN A 85 7.05 -7.41 -9.81
C ASN A 85 7.67 -8.74 -9.32
N TYR A 86 6.90 -9.84 -9.30
CA TYR A 86 7.42 -11.17 -8.97
C TYR A 86 8.49 -11.61 -9.96
N VAL A 87 8.24 -11.47 -11.27
CA VAL A 87 9.19 -11.87 -12.31
C VAL A 87 10.42 -10.96 -12.29
N ALA A 88 10.24 -9.64 -12.17
CA ALA A 88 11.35 -8.69 -12.09
C ALA A 88 12.33 -9.00 -10.94
N LEU A 89 11.81 -9.31 -9.75
CA LEU A 89 12.70 -9.71 -8.64
C LEU A 89 13.35 -11.07 -8.88
N SER A 90 12.61 -12.03 -9.45
CA SER A 90 13.12 -13.37 -9.72
C SER A 90 14.26 -13.35 -10.73
N GLU A 91 14.16 -12.52 -11.78
CA GLU A 91 15.23 -12.28 -12.75
C GLU A 91 16.43 -11.59 -12.11
N ALA A 92 16.20 -10.56 -11.31
CA ALA A 92 17.27 -9.85 -10.62
C ALA A 92 18.04 -10.76 -9.66
N ARG A 93 17.35 -11.70 -8.98
CA ARG A 93 17.97 -12.73 -8.14
C ARG A 93 18.73 -13.79 -8.95
N ARG A 94 18.20 -14.16 -10.12
CA ARG A 94 18.92 -15.06 -11.04
C ARG A 94 20.22 -14.42 -11.51
N ALA A 95 20.20 -13.14 -11.89
CA ALA A 95 21.39 -12.39 -12.26
C ALA A 95 22.38 -12.26 -11.09
N GLU A 96 21.91 -11.99 -9.88
CA GLU A 96 22.73 -11.92 -8.65
C GLU A 96 23.56 -13.19 -8.43
N LYS A 97 22.96 -14.38 -8.61
CA LYS A 97 23.69 -15.67 -8.50
C LYS A 97 24.86 -15.77 -9.48
N PHE A 98 24.68 -15.28 -10.71
CA PHE A 98 25.76 -15.30 -11.70
C PHE A 98 26.80 -14.23 -11.39
N PHE A 99 26.37 -13.03 -10.96
CA PHE A 99 27.28 -11.99 -10.50
C PHE A 99 28.19 -12.47 -9.39
N ASP A 100 27.76 -13.34 -8.48
CA ASP A 100 28.63 -13.89 -7.42
C ASP A 100 29.79 -14.75 -7.96
N THR A 101 29.69 -15.24 -9.20
CA THR A 101 30.71 -16.09 -9.83
C THR A 101 31.58 -15.37 -10.87
N GLU A 102 31.21 -14.14 -11.26
CA GLU A 102 31.98 -13.35 -12.24
C GLU A 102 33.30 -12.81 -11.65
N THR A 103 34.30 -12.60 -12.51
CA THR A 103 35.46 -11.78 -12.15
C THR A 103 35.05 -10.31 -11.99
N ASP A 104 35.83 -9.50 -11.27
CA ASP A 104 35.50 -8.08 -11.10
C ASP A 104 35.50 -7.34 -12.46
N GLU A 105 36.41 -7.70 -13.37
CA GLU A 105 36.46 -7.16 -14.72
C GLU A 105 35.25 -7.57 -15.57
N ASP A 106 34.81 -8.82 -15.48
CA ASP A 106 33.63 -9.29 -16.22
C ASP A 106 32.33 -8.73 -15.63
N LEU A 107 32.26 -8.55 -14.31
CA LEU A 107 31.16 -7.87 -13.65
C LEU A 107 30.99 -6.44 -14.18
N VAL A 108 32.08 -5.67 -14.32
CA VAL A 108 32.02 -4.33 -14.93
C VAL A 108 31.48 -4.38 -16.35
N LYS A 109 31.91 -5.35 -17.17
CA LYS A 109 31.42 -5.49 -18.55
C LYS A 109 29.92 -5.76 -18.58
N VAL A 110 29.43 -6.68 -17.75
CA VAL A 110 28.00 -7.02 -17.71
C VAL A 110 27.17 -5.84 -17.22
N VAL A 111 27.61 -5.16 -16.16
CA VAL A 111 26.91 -3.98 -15.61
C VAL A 111 26.78 -2.88 -16.65
N ASN A 112 27.88 -2.53 -17.33
CA ASN A 112 27.87 -1.46 -18.33
C ASN A 112 27.10 -1.87 -19.61
N SER A 113 27.02 -3.16 -19.91
CA SER A 113 26.20 -3.67 -21.03
C SER A 113 24.70 -3.51 -20.79
N LEU A 114 24.26 -3.23 -19.55
CA LEU A 114 22.86 -2.94 -19.25
C LEU A 114 22.48 -1.51 -19.70
N GLU A 115 23.44 -0.62 -19.90
CA GLU A 115 23.25 0.77 -20.36
C GLU A 115 22.39 1.66 -19.43
N ILE A 116 22.17 1.24 -18.18
CA ILE A 116 21.37 1.99 -17.18
C ILE A 116 22.25 2.81 -16.24
N ILE A 117 23.40 2.24 -15.85
CA ILE A 117 24.41 2.88 -14.99
C ILE A 117 25.80 2.54 -15.51
N ASN A 118 26.78 3.37 -15.14
CA ASN A 118 28.18 3.13 -15.51
C ASN A 118 29.05 2.89 -14.27
N VAL A 119 29.86 1.84 -14.33
CA VAL A 119 30.80 1.44 -13.29
C VAL A 119 32.20 1.27 -13.87
N SER A 120 33.22 1.69 -13.12
CA SER A 120 34.62 1.41 -13.39
C SER A 120 35.25 0.61 -12.24
N LEU A 121 36.35 -0.08 -12.54
CA LEU A 121 37.15 -0.81 -11.56
C LEU A 121 38.49 -0.08 -11.37
N ASP A 122 38.74 0.41 -10.16
CA ASP A 122 39.98 1.08 -9.77
C ASP A 122 40.74 0.21 -8.77
N GLY A 123 41.66 -0.62 -9.28
CA GLY A 123 42.33 -1.66 -8.49
C GLY A 123 41.33 -2.73 -8.07
N ASN A 124 40.94 -2.75 -6.78
CA ASN A 124 40.00 -3.73 -6.22
C ASN A 124 38.69 -3.09 -5.74
N LYS A 125 38.38 -1.87 -6.22
CA LYS A 125 37.18 -1.15 -5.82
C LYS A 125 36.39 -0.69 -7.03
N PHE A 126 35.08 -0.78 -6.91
CA PHE A 126 34.17 -0.28 -7.93
C PHE A 126 33.89 1.19 -7.69
N SER A 127 33.76 1.94 -8.78
CA SER A 127 33.55 3.38 -8.78
C SER A 127 32.39 3.71 -9.71
N MET A 128 31.49 4.60 -9.30
CA MET A 128 30.40 5.08 -10.15
C MET A 128 30.05 6.54 -9.87
N ASN A 129 29.39 7.22 -10.82
CA ASN A 129 28.94 8.58 -10.62
C ASN A 129 27.88 8.66 -9.51
N PHE A 130 27.92 9.70 -8.67
CA PHE A 130 26.95 9.86 -7.58
C PHE A 130 25.50 10.00 -8.06
N VAL A 131 25.27 10.51 -9.28
CA VAL A 131 23.94 10.61 -9.90
C VAL A 131 23.39 9.21 -10.18
N ASP A 132 24.20 8.36 -10.81
CA ASP A 132 23.84 6.96 -11.08
C ASP A 132 23.59 6.19 -9.77
N TYR A 133 24.43 6.43 -8.75
CA TYR A 133 24.23 5.84 -7.43
C TYR A 133 22.89 6.24 -6.80
N VAL A 134 22.56 7.53 -6.80
CA VAL A 134 21.30 8.01 -6.22
C VAL A 134 20.08 7.45 -6.96
N LYS A 135 20.16 7.36 -8.30
CA LYS A 135 19.11 6.76 -9.12
C LYS A 135 18.93 5.27 -8.77
N ALA A 136 20.02 4.51 -8.77
CA ALA A 136 20.02 3.08 -8.48
C ALA A 136 19.56 2.77 -7.05
N ALA A 137 20.00 3.55 -6.06
CA ALA A 137 19.68 3.34 -4.65
C ALA A 137 18.32 3.93 -4.22
N SER A 138 17.57 4.56 -5.13
CA SER A 138 16.36 5.34 -4.80
C SER A 138 15.28 4.57 -4.05
N LYS A 139 15.09 3.28 -4.36
CA LYS A 139 14.13 2.39 -3.68
C LYS A 139 14.72 1.63 -2.48
N LEU A 140 16.02 1.78 -2.21
CA LEU A 140 16.69 1.16 -1.05
C LEU A 140 16.61 2.10 0.16
N ARG A 141 15.54 1.92 0.96
CA ARG A 141 15.23 2.83 2.08
C ARG A 141 16.12 2.65 3.32
N GLU A 142 16.99 1.65 3.36
CA GLU A 142 17.84 1.38 4.52
C GLU A 142 18.97 2.43 4.63
N GLY A 143 19.36 2.76 5.86
CA GLY A 143 20.27 3.91 6.12
C GLY A 143 21.61 3.82 5.40
N ASN A 144 22.16 2.62 5.22
CA ASN A 144 23.41 2.37 4.51
C ASN A 144 23.36 2.72 3.01
N TRP A 145 22.18 2.88 2.39
CA TRP A 145 22.06 3.28 0.98
C TRP A 145 21.90 4.79 0.79
N LYS A 146 21.68 5.54 1.88
CA LYS A 146 21.64 7.00 1.79
C LYS A 146 23.01 7.52 1.36
N LEU A 147 23.04 8.38 0.34
CA LEU A 147 24.27 9.01 -0.15
C LEU A 147 25.05 9.72 0.98
N ALA A 148 24.35 10.31 1.95
CA ALA A 148 24.94 10.94 3.14
C ALA A 148 25.81 9.99 3.99
N ASN A 149 25.62 8.67 3.85
CA ASN A 149 26.38 7.63 4.55
C ASN A 149 27.40 6.94 3.64
N ARG A 150 27.71 7.51 2.46
CA ARG A 150 28.69 7.00 1.50
C ARG A 150 29.85 7.97 1.31
N GLY A 151 31.04 7.42 1.06
CA GLY A 151 32.19 8.23 0.67
C GLY A 151 32.01 8.73 -0.76
N VAL A 152 31.98 10.04 -0.95
CA VAL A 152 31.95 10.68 -2.27
C VAL A 152 33.24 11.48 -2.45
N GLN A 153 33.99 11.19 -3.51
CA GLN A 153 35.20 11.93 -3.87
C GLN A 153 35.14 12.31 -5.33
N ASN A 154 35.31 13.61 -5.63
CA ASN A 154 35.28 14.14 -7.01
C ASN A 154 34.03 13.73 -7.82
N GLY A 155 32.88 13.60 -7.17
CA GLY A 155 31.62 13.18 -7.81
C GLY A 155 31.46 11.66 -7.99
N THR A 156 32.39 10.86 -7.47
CA THR A 156 32.38 9.40 -7.58
C THR A 156 32.09 8.77 -6.22
N VAL A 157 31.24 7.75 -6.22
CA VAL A 157 30.97 6.87 -5.08
C VAL A 157 31.78 5.60 -5.23
N THR A 158 32.53 5.22 -4.21
CA THR A 158 33.29 3.97 -4.19
C THR A 158 32.51 2.88 -3.48
N LEU A 159 32.46 1.69 -4.08
CA LEU A 159 31.71 0.53 -3.62
C LEU A 159 32.63 -0.70 -3.53
N ASP A 160 32.34 -1.57 -2.56
CA ASP A 160 32.84 -2.94 -2.60
C ASP A 160 31.95 -3.81 -3.49
N ARG A 161 32.42 -5.04 -3.75
CA ARG A 161 31.74 -5.99 -4.61
C ARG A 161 30.34 -6.34 -4.12
N GLU A 162 30.20 -6.63 -2.83
CA GLU A 162 28.91 -6.98 -2.22
C GLU A 162 27.90 -5.84 -2.39
N THR A 163 28.32 -4.60 -2.17
CA THR A 163 27.48 -3.42 -2.37
C THR A 163 27.09 -3.27 -3.83
N LEU A 164 28.02 -3.44 -4.79
CA LEU A 164 27.72 -3.34 -6.22
C LEU A 164 26.71 -4.41 -6.64
N VAL A 165 26.93 -5.67 -6.28
CA VAL A 165 26.02 -6.78 -6.63
C VAL A 165 24.62 -6.53 -6.07
N ARG A 166 24.51 -6.12 -4.81
CA ARG A 166 23.22 -5.81 -4.19
C ARG A 166 22.52 -4.59 -4.81
N LEU A 167 23.29 -3.59 -5.25
CA LEU A 167 22.80 -2.44 -6.01
C LEU A 167 22.31 -2.88 -7.39
N MET A 168 23.04 -3.76 -8.07
CA MET A 168 22.67 -4.27 -9.39
C MET A 168 21.39 -5.08 -9.38
N ARG A 169 21.15 -5.88 -8.34
CA ARG A 169 19.84 -6.52 -8.14
C ARG A 169 18.71 -5.51 -8.14
N GLU A 170 18.94 -4.36 -7.51
CA GLU A 170 17.95 -3.30 -7.46
C GLU A 170 17.77 -2.60 -8.81
N VAL A 171 18.86 -2.32 -9.52
CA VAL A 171 18.84 -1.71 -10.87
C VAL A 171 18.06 -2.61 -11.85
N ILE A 172 18.37 -3.89 -11.90
CA ILE A 172 17.70 -4.86 -12.78
C ILE A 172 16.22 -4.97 -12.40
N ARG A 173 15.91 -5.08 -11.10
CA ARG A 173 14.51 -5.14 -10.65
C ARG A 173 13.74 -3.91 -11.11
N GLN A 174 14.26 -2.70 -10.86
CA GLN A 174 13.60 -1.45 -11.25
C GLN A 174 13.38 -1.38 -12.77
N HIS A 175 14.37 -1.79 -13.56
CA HIS A 175 14.27 -1.83 -15.01
C HIS A 175 13.15 -2.77 -15.49
N LEU A 176 13.01 -3.94 -14.83
CA LEU A 176 12.05 -4.95 -15.24
C LEU A 176 10.65 -4.77 -14.62
N GLU A 177 10.50 -3.92 -13.59
CA GLU A 177 9.22 -3.52 -12.99
C GLU A 177 8.39 -2.60 -13.91
N GLU A 178 9.05 -1.88 -14.83
CA GLU A 178 8.38 -1.10 -15.86
C GLU A 178 7.65 -2.05 -16.83
N LEU A 179 6.44 -1.64 -17.24
CA LEU A 179 5.61 -2.41 -18.16
C LEU A 179 6.45 -2.73 -19.41
N PRO A 180 6.61 -4.02 -19.78
CA PRO A 180 7.45 -4.38 -20.91
C PRO A 180 6.92 -3.75 -22.20
N GLU A 181 7.73 -2.89 -22.82
CA GLU A 181 7.54 -2.61 -24.24
C GLU A 181 8.03 -3.84 -25.04
N ALA A 182 7.32 -4.16 -26.12
CA ALA A 182 7.80 -5.18 -27.06
C ALA A 182 9.17 -4.74 -27.61
N PRO A 183 10.16 -5.66 -27.70
CA PRO A 183 11.46 -5.35 -28.28
C PRO A 183 11.33 -4.68 -29.64
N VAL A 184 12.22 -3.72 -29.92
CA VAL A 184 12.18 -2.90 -31.15
C VAL A 184 12.24 -3.78 -32.40
N GLU A 185 12.96 -4.89 -32.34
CA GLU A 185 13.14 -5.87 -33.42
C GLU A 185 11.83 -6.57 -33.79
N ILE A 186 10.97 -6.85 -32.79
CA ILE A 186 9.63 -7.40 -33.00
C ILE A 186 8.67 -6.31 -33.43
N LYS A 187 8.74 -5.14 -32.80
CA LYS A 187 7.89 -3.97 -33.11
C LYS A 187 8.09 -3.49 -34.54
N ASN A 188 9.33 -3.45 -35.04
CA ASN A 188 9.64 -3.02 -36.40
C ASN A 188 9.13 -3.98 -37.48
N GLN A 189 8.95 -5.25 -37.14
CA GLN A 189 8.38 -6.26 -38.03
C GLN A 189 6.86 -6.35 -37.93
N PHE A 190 6.26 -5.72 -36.93
CA PHE A 190 4.82 -5.67 -36.73
C PHE A 190 4.25 -4.36 -37.30
N GLU A 191 3.58 -4.43 -38.45
CA GLU A 191 3.05 -3.24 -39.15
C GLU A 191 1.79 -2.64 -38.48
N GLY A 192 1.17 -3.36 -37.53
CA GLY A 192 -0.05 -2.94 -36.83
C GLY A 192 0.19 -2.09 -35.57
N PRO A 193 -0.87 -1.51 -34.97
CA PRO A 193 -0.78 -0.82 -33.69
C PRO A 193 -0.39 -1.80 -32.56
N ILE A 194 0.30 -1.30 -31.53
CA ILE A 194 0.79 -2.11 -30.40
C ILE A 194 -0.32 -2.90 -29.67
N THR A 195 -1.56 -2.42 -29.75
CA THR A 195 -2.76 -3.08 -29.21
C THR A 195 -3.08 -4.39 -29.92
N GLU A 196 -2.80 -4.50 -31.22
CA GLU A 196 -2.97 -5.75 -31.97
C GLU A 196 -1.90 -6.78 -31.60
N LEU A 197 -0.66 -6.34 -31.38
CA LEU A 197 0.41 -7.22 -30.86
C LEU A 197 0.02 -7.80 -29.50
N ILE A 198 -0.43 -6.95 -28.57
CA ILE A 198 -0.91 -7.38 -27.26
C ILE A 198 -2.08 -8.36 -27.44
N GLY A 199 -3.04 -8.05 -28.31
CA GLY A 199 -4.17 -8.93 -28.61
C GLY A 199 -3.76 -10.31 -29.14
N SER A 200 -2.76 -10.39 -30.02
CA SER A 200 -2.22 -11.65 -30.54
C SER A 200 -1.56 -12.48 -29.44
N VAL A 201 -0.77 -11.86 -28.57
CA VAL A 201 -0.15 -12.54 -27.42
C VAL A 201 -1.21 -13.01 -26.42
N SER A 202 -2.17 -12.15 -26.08
CA SER A 202 -3.29 -12.50 -25.21
C SER A 202 -4.03 -13.72 -25.77
N LYS A 203 -4.31 -13.75 -27.08
CA LYS A 203 -4.98 -14.88 -27.75
C LYS A 203 -4.15 -16.17 -27.73
N ALA A 204 -2.83 -16.08 -27.98
CA ALA A 204 -1.95 -17.24 -27.98
C ALA A 204 -1.80 -17.86 -26.58
N PHE A 205 -1.89 -17.05 -25.52
CA PHE A 205 -1.65 -17.48 -24.15
C PHE A 205 -2.85 -17.29 -23.20
N VAL A 206 -4.09 -17.21 -23.70
CA VAL A 206 -5.30 -16.91 -22.88
C VAL A 206 -5.39 -17.78 -21.63
N GLU A 207 -5.32 -19.09 -21.80
CA GLU A 207 -5.43 -20.04 -20.69
C GLU A 207 -4.29 -19.85 -19.68
N ARG A 208 -3.10 -19.53 -20.18
CA ARG A 208 -1.91 -19.39 -19.34
C ARG A 208 -1.90 -18.08 -18.56
N ILE A 209 -2.32 -16.99 -19.18
CA ILE A 209 -2.54 -15.71 -18.53
C ILE A 209 -3.61 -15.86 -17.45
N GLY A 210 -4.75 -16.47 -17.76
CA GLY A 210 -5.81 -16.71 -16.78
C GLY A 210 -5.34 -17.56 -15.59
N ASN A 211 -4.53 -18.59 -15.83
CA ASN A 211 -3.94 -19.40 -14.75
C ASN A 211 -2.97 -18.58 -13.88
N LEU A 212 -2.13 -17.73 -14.48
CA LEU A 212 -1.21 -16.86 -13.73
C LEU A 212 -1.98 -15.83 -12.88
N GLU A 213 -3.03 -15.23 -13.42
CA GLU A 213 -3.91 -14.32 -12.70
C GLU A 213 -4.60 -15.01 -11.52
N ASN A 214 -5.09 -16.23 -11.72
CA ASN A 214 -5.70 -17.03 -10.64
C ASN A 214 -4.70 -17.31 -9.52
N VAL A 215 -3.47 -17.72 -9.84
CA VAL A 215 -2.42 -17.99 -8.83
C VAL A 215 -2.13 -16.74 -7.98
N VAL A 216 -1.97 -15.57 -8.63
CA VAL A 216 -1.72 -14.31 -7.93
C VAL A 216 -2.95 -13.89 -7.10
N GLY A 217 -4.15 -13.99 -7.69
CA GLY A 217 -5.42 -13.61 -7.07
C GLY A 217 -5.77 -14.48 -5.87
N GLU A 218 -5.60 -15.80 -5.96
CA GLU A 218 -5.83 -16.74 -4.86
C GLU A 218 -4.91 -16.45 -3.67
N ARG A 219 -3.62 -16.19 -3.93
CA ARG A 219 -2.65 -15.83 -2.89
C ARG A 219 -3.02 -14.54 -2.16
N GLN A 220 -3.46 -13.53 -2.91
CA GLN A 220 -3.95 -12.27 -2.32
C GLN A 220 -5.27 -12.45 -1.57
N ALA A 221 -6.22 -13.20 -2.12
CA ALA A 221 -7.52 -13.46 -1.51
C ALA A 221 -7.40 -14.26 -0.21
N GLU A 222 -6.54 -15.29 -0.18
CA GLU A 222 -6.25 -16.07 1.02
C GLU A 222 -5.62 -15.20 2.11
N ALA A 223 -4.65 -14.35 1.76
CA ALA A 223 -4.06 -13.40 2.69
C ALA A 223 -5.11 -12.45 3.30
N MET A 224 -6.08 -11.98 2.51
CA MET A 224 -7.14 -11.09 2.99
C MET A 224 -8.18 -11.81 3.84
N LYS A 225 -8.54 -13.04 3.50
CA LYS A 225 -9.49 -13.86 4.25
C LYS A 225 -9.01 -14.13 5.68
N GLU A 226 -7.73 -14.41 5.84
CA GLU A 226 -7.12 -14.77 7.13
C GLU A 226 -6.90 -13.57 8.07
N LEU A 227 -7.01 -12.35 7.55
CA LEU A 227 -7.11 -11.14 8.38
C LEU A 227 -8.47 -11.02 9.08
N GLY A 228 -9.42 -11.94 8.89
CA GLY A 228 -10.87 -11.79 9.10
C GLY A 228 -11.39 -11.07 10.36
N ARG A 229 -10.64 -10.97 11.48
CA ARG A 229 -11.03 -10.18 12.67
C ARG A 229 -10.62 -8.70 12.61
N PHE A 230 -9.76 -8.35 11.67
CA PHE A 230 -9.23 -7.02 11.45
C PHE A 230 -10.11 -6.26 10.44
N ASP A 231 -10.66 -5.13 10.86
CA ASP A 231 -11.45 -4.25 9.99
C ASP A 231 -10.50 -3.30 9.25
N LEU A 232 -10.21 -3.65 7.99
CA LEU A 232 -9.40 -2.85 7.07
C LEU A 232 -9.91 -1.40 6.94
N ALA A 233 -11.21 -1.15 7.05
CA ALA A 233 -11.76 0.21 6.95
C ALA A 233 -11.39 1.11 8.14
N LYS A 234 -10.88 0.54 9.24
CA LYS A 234 -10.38 1.29 10.41
C LYS A 234 -8.87 1.46 10.41
N ALA A 235 -8.17 0.79 9.49
CA ALA A 235 -6.73 0.83 9.42
C ALA A 235 -6.21 2.25 9.10
N PRO A 236 -5.07 2.65 9.69
CA PRO A 236 -4.46 3.94 9.38
C PRO A 236 -3.89 3.96 7.96
N PRO A 237 -3.71 5.15 7.34
CA PRO A 237 -3.13 5.29 5.99
C PRO A 237 -1.78 4.58 5.84
N CYS A 238 -0.95 4.60 6.89
CA CYS A 238 0.34 3.89 6.88
C CYS A 238 0.19 2.37 6.78
N PHE A 239 -0.85 1.75 7.36
CA PHE A 239 -1.08 0.32 7.17
C PHE A 239 -1.58 0.04 5.75
N ASN A 240 -2.57 0.81 5.29
CA ASN A 240 -3.19 0.60 3.98
C ASN A 240 -2.19 0.72 2.83
N MET A 241 -1.29 1.73 2.85
CA MET A 241 -0.28 1.86 1.79
C MET A 241 0.68 0.68 1.75
N ASN A 242 1.18 0.23 2.91
CA ASN A 242 2.10 -0.91 2.94
C ASN A 242 1.39 -2.24 2.60
N LEU A 243 0.08 -2.34 2.88
CA LEU A 243 -0.73 -3.46 2.44
C LEU A 243 -0.90 -3.46 0.91
N LEU A 244 -1.18 -2.30 0.31
CA LEU A 244 -1.25 -2.15 -1.14
C LEU A 244 0.08 -2.50 -1.82
N ASP A 245 1.19 -2.02 -1.24
CA ASP A 245 2.54 -2.38 -1.71
C ASP A 245 2.74 -3.91 -1.70
N LEU A 246 2.39 -4.59 -0.59
CA LEU A 246 2.48 -6.05 -0.51
C LEU A 246 1.60 -6.77 -1.54
N GLN A 247 0.37 -6.30 -1.74
CA GLN A 247 -0.54 -6.87 -2.74
C GLN A 247 -0.01 -6.67 -4.15
N ALA A 248 0.58 -5.51 -4.42
CA ALA A 248 1.25 -5.22 -5.68
C ALA A 248 2.58 -5.98 -5.85
N GLY A 249 2.95 -6.91 -4.97
CA GLY A 249 4.22 -7.64 -5.06
C GLY A 249 5.45 -6.76 -4.83
N VAL A 250 5.29 -5.61 -4.16
CA VAL A 250 6.41 -4.74 -3.79
C VAL A 250 7.09 -5.30 -2.55
N ASN A 251 8.41 -5.37 -2.59
CA ASN A 251 9.19 -5.77 -1.43
C ASN A 251 9.22 -4.66 -0.37
N LEU A 252 8.55 -4.89 0.76
CA LEU A 252 8.56 -3.96 1.89
C LEU A 252 9.93 -3.88 2.57
N ALA A 253 10.37 -2.65 2.84
CA ALA A 253 11.53 -2.39 3.67
C ALA A 253 11.34 -2.93 5.11
N HIS A 254 12.46 -3.22 5.79
CA HIS A 254 12.43 -3.77 7.14
C HIS A 254 11.57 -2.98 8.14
N PRO A 255 11.61 -1.62 8.20
CA PRO A 255 10.74 -0.85 9.09
C PRO A 255 9.24 -1.06 8.83
N SER A 256 8.86 -1.22 7.56
CA SER A 256 7.47 -1.48 7.15
C SER A 256 6.99 -2.86 7.59
N ARG A 257 7.83 -3.89 7.40
CA ARG A 257 7.55 -5.26 7.88
C ARG A 257 7.39 -5.28 9.39
N PHE A 258 8.31 -4.64 10.11
CA PHE A 258 8.25 -4.52 11.56
C PHE A 258 6.95 -3.83 12.00
N PHE A 259 6.55 -2.74 11.34
CA PHE A 259 5.30 -2.04 11.62
C PHE A 259 4.06 -2.92 11.39
N ILE A 260 3.94 -3.60 10.24
CA ILE A 260 2.81 -4.49 9.95
C ILE A 260 2.69 -5.58 11.02
N THR A 261 3.80 -6.27 11.33
CA THR A 261 3.82 -7.35 12.31
C THR A 261 3.41 -6.86 13.69
N THR A 262 4.02 -5.78 14.18
CA THR A 262 3.72 -5.23 15.52
C THR A 262 2.30 -4.68 15.61
N PHE A 263 1.80 -4.03 14.56
CA PHE A 263 0.45 -3.47 14.52
C PHE A 263 -0.63 -4.57 14.53
N LEU A 264 -0.50 -5.59 13.68
CA LEU A 264 -1.45 -6.70 13.63
C LEU A 264 -1.37 -7.56 14.90
N SER A 265 -0.17 -7.82 15.42
CA SER A 265 0.01 -8.54 16.68
C SER A 265 -0.64 -7.79 17.86
N SER A 266 -0.55 -6.46 17.90
CA SER A 266 -1.24 -5.63 18.91
C SER A 266 -2.77 -5.67 18.81
N LEU A 267 -3.31 -6.08 17.66
CA LEU A 267 -4.73 -6.30 17.42
C LEU A 267 -5.12 -7.79 17.55
N ASN A 268 -4.26 -8.60 18.16
CA ASN A 268 -4.44 -10.03 18.40
C ASN A 268 -4.64 -10.86 17.12
N GLN A 269 -4.06 -10.43 15.99
CA GLN A 269 -3.88 -11.31 14.85
C GLN A 269 -2.78 -12.31 15.18
N ASP A 270 -2.99 -13.57 14.81
CA ASP A 270 -1.99 -14.60 15.02
C ASP A 270 -0.87 -14.52 13.97
N SER A 271 0.22 -15.21 14.26
CA SER A 271 1.40 -15.22 13.40
C SER A 271 1.13 -15.81 12.02
N GLU A 272 0.21 -16.76 11.86
CA GLU A 272 -0.09 -17.34 10.55
C GLU A 272 -0.77 -16.30 9.64
N SER A 273 -1.73 -15.52 10.15
CA SER A 273 -2.34 -14.43 9.38
C SER A 273 -1.30 -13.42 8.89
N VAL A 274 -0.34 -13.06 9.75
CA VAL A 274 0.76 -12.14 9.38
C VAL A 274 1.71 -12.79 8.38
N MET A 275 2.00 -14.09 8.54
CA MET A 275 2.84 -14.85 7.62
C MET A 275 2.25 -14.94 6.22
N ARG A 276 0.94 -15.18 6.11
CA ARG A 276 0.22 -15.21 4.82
C ARG A 276 0.20 -13.86 4.14
N LEU A 277 0.11 -12.77 4.91
CA LEU A 277 0.25 -11.43 4.35
C LEU A 277 1.66 -11.22 3.75
N PHE A 278 2.72 -11.61 4.46
CA PHE A 278 4.07 -11.54 3.87
C PHE A 278 4.31 -12.57 2.78
N ALA A 279 3.52 -13.64 2.73
CA ALA A 279 3.59 -14.59 1.65
C ALA A 279 3.27 -13.89 0.33
N THR A 280 2.52 -12.79 0.24
CA THR A 280 2.35 -12.07 -1.04
C THR A 280 3.59 -11.26 -1.46
N ALA A 281 4.65 -11.20 -0.65
CA ALA A 281 5.87 -10.51 -1.01
C ALA A 281 6.73 -11.36 -1.98
N PRO A 282 7.39 -10.73 -2.97
CA PRO A 282 8.20 -11.41 -3.99
C PRO A 282 9.43 -12.11 -3.37
N ASP A 283 9.90 -11.62 -2.22
CA ASP A 283 11.12 -12.06 -1.57
C ASP A 283 10.89 -13.01 -0.39
N PHE A 284 9.64 -13.42 -0.18
CA PHE A 284 9.20 -14.20 0.97
C PHE A 284 10.01 -15.49 1.14
N LYS A 285 10.58 -15.66 2.34
CA LYS A 285 11.22 -16.90 2.79
C LYS A 285 10.54 -17.35 4.07
N GLU A 286 9.82 -18.46 4.02
CA GLU A 286 8.96 -18.86 5.13
C GLU A 286 9.72 -18.99 6.46
N SER A 287 10.82 -19.74 6.50
CA SER A 287 11.58 -19.99 7.73
C SER A 287 12.08 -18.70 8.40
N PHE A 288 12.68 -17.79 7.61
CA PHE A 288 13.18 -16.50 8.09
C PHE A 288 12.04 -15.57 8.52
N THR A 289 10.98 -15.49 7.72
CA THR A 289 9.85 -14.61 8.01
C THR A 289 9.10 -15.09 9.25
N ARG A 290 8.94 -16.41 9.40
CA ARG A 290 8.33 -17.06 10.58
C ARG A 290 9.09 -16.71 11.84
N TYR A 291 10.42 -16.90 11.81
CA TYR A 291 11.27 -16.51 12.93
C TYR A 291 11.11 -15.04 13.29
N GLN A 292 11.12 -14.12 12.31
CA GLN A 292 10.93 -12.69 12.55
C GLN A 292 9.55 -12.39 13.16
N VAL A 293 8.47 -12.95 12.60
CA VAL A 293 7.10 -12.72 13.07
C VAL A 293 6.90 -13.28 14.48
N GLU A 294 7.37 -14.49 14.76
CA GLU A 294 7.27 -15.12 16.08
C GLU A 294 8.12 -14.42 17.14
N HIS A 295 9.30 -13.93 16.77
CA HIS A 295 10.13 -13.12 17.64
C HIS A 295 9.48 -11.77 18.00
N ILE A 296 8.93 -11.07 17.00
CA ILE A 296 8.28 -9.75 17.18
C ILE A 296 6.98 -9.88 17.99
N SER A 297 6.19 -10.93 17.71
CA SER A 297 4.91 -11.20 18.41
C SER A 297 5.09 -11.76 19.82
N GLY A 298 6.32 -12.05 20.25
CA GLY A 298 6.61 -12.54 21.59
C GLY A 298 6.44 -14.04 21.79
N LYS A 299 6.10 -14.82 20.74
CA LYS A 299 5.95 -16.29 20.84
C LYS A 299 7.27 -16.98 21.18
N THR A 300 8.38 -16.53 20.60
CA THR A 300 9.71 -17.11 20.85
C THR A 300 10.51 -16.33 21.90
N SER A 301 10.37 -15.00 21.91
CA SER A 301 11.17 -14.10 22.77
C SER A 301 10.57 -13.83 24.15
N GLY A 302 9.29 -14.20 24.37
CA GLY A 302 8.54 -13.88 25.59
C GLY A 302 8.15 -12.41 25.74
N THR A 303 8.65 -11.52 24.87
CA THR A 303 8.34 -10.08 24.89
C THR A 303 7.67 -9.69 23.57
N GLN A 304 6.42 -9.20 23.65
CA GLN A 304 5.72 -8.67 22.50
C GLN A 304 6.16 -7.23 22.22
N TYR A 305 6.64 -6.98 21.00
CA TYR A 305 7.02 -5.63 20.58
C TYR A 305 5.79 -4.78 20.27
N ASN A 306 5.85 -3.50 20.66
CA ASN A 306 4.80 -2.54 20.37
C ASN A 306 4.99 -1.91 18.99
N ALA A 307 3.87 -1.55 18.36
CA ALA A 307 3.91 -0.79 17.12
C ALA A 307 4.61 0.58 17.32
N PRO A 308 5.41 1.05 16.36
CA PRO A 308 6.03 2.37 16.45
C PRO A 308 5.00 3.52 16.50
N LYS A 309 5.38 4.62 17.16
CA LYS A 309 4.60 5.88 17.18
C LYS A 309 4.61 6.55 15.80
N CYS A 310 3.65 7.44 15.55
CA CYS A 310 3.52 8.13 14.25
C CYS A 310 4.80 8.86 13.82
N ASP A 311 5.48 9.58 14.73
CA ASP A 311 6.74 10.29 14.43
C ASP A 311 7.86 9.32 14.00
N THR A 312 7.89 8.12 14.59
CA THR A 312 8.81 7.06 14.19
C THR A 312 8.47 6.57 12.79
N LEU A 313 7.19 6.30 12.49
CA LEU A 313 6.77 5.87 11.16
C LEU A 313 7.06 6.91 10.07
N VAL A 314 6.99 8.21 10.40
CA VAL A 314 7.38 9.30 9.49
C VAL A 314 8.88 9.28 9.25
N SER A 315 9.70 9.27 10.31
CA SER A 315 11.16 9.32 10.19
C SER A 315 11.78 8.07 9.55
N THR A 316 11.11 6.91 9.62
CA THR A 316 11.54 5.66 8.97
C THR A 316 10.95 5.44 7.58
N GLY A 317 10.14 6.37 7.06
CA GLY A 317 9.58 6.28 5.70
C GLY A 317 8.47 5.22 5.54
N VAL A 318 7.79 4.86 6.63
CA VAL A 318 6.62 3.95 6.63
C VAL A 318 5.31 4.72 6.45
N CYS A 319 5.26 5.98 6.90
CA CYS A 319 4.08 6.84 6.77
C CYS A 319 4.01 7.46 5.36
N PRO A 320 2.92 7.27 4.60
CA PRO A 320 2.74 7.88 3.27
C PRO A 320 2.32 9.36 3.33
N GLY A 321 1.97 9.85 4.53
CA GLY A 321 1.43 11.19 4.74
C GLY A 321 0.23 11.16 5.70
N PRO A 322 0.10 12.14 6.62
CA PRO A 322 -0.99 12.17 7.58
C PRO A 322 -2.29 12.74 6.98
N ASN A 323 -3.41 12.05 7.18
CA ASN A 323 -4.76 12.61 6.99
C ASN A 323 -5.18 13.46 8.21
N ALA A 324 -6.41 13.98 8.18
CA ALA A 324 -6.93 14.83 9.27
C ALA A 324 -6.90 14.16 10.65
N LEU A 325 -7.31 12.88 10.75
CA LEU A 325 -7.27 12.15 12.03
C LEU A 325 -5.83 11.88 12.48
N CYS A 326 -4.92 11.54 11.55
CA CYS A 326 -3.51 11.31 11.86
C CYS A 326 -2.85 12.52 12.56
N ARG A 327 -3.29 13.75 12.27
CA ARG A 327 -2.75 14.98 12.89
C ARG A 327 -3.16 15.16 14.35
N LEU A 328 -4.14 14.39 14.82
CA LEU A 328 -4.72 14.51 16.17
C LEU A 328 -4.32 13.37 17.10
N ILE A 329 -3.72 12.33 16.55
CA ILE A 329 -3.33 11.10 17.24
C ILE A 329 -1.83 10.88 17.10
N LYS A 330 -1.21 10.21 18.06
CA LYS A 330 0.25 9.99 18.10
C LYS A 330 0.66 8.54 17.84
N HIS A 331 -0.33 7.65 17.65
CA HIS A 331 -0.09 6.22 17.54
C HIS A 331 -1.10 5.53 16.61
N PRO A 332 -0.67 4.61 15.71
CA PRO A 332 -1.56 3.92 14.77
C PRO A 332 -2.67 3.11 15.44
N LEU A 333 -2.42 2.49 16.60
CA LEU A 333 -3.49 1.83 17.37
C LEU A 333 -4.54 2.81 17.92
N SER A 334 -4.14 4.05 18.24
CA SER A 334 -5.09 5.09 18.64
C SER A 334 -5.98 5.48 17.47
N TYR A 335 -5.42 5.58 16.25
CA TYR A 335 -6.20 5.79 15.03
C TYR A 335 -7.28 4.71 14.88
N TYR A 336 -6.87 3.44 14.94
CA TYR A 336 -7.79 2.30 14.78
C TYR A 336 -8.92 2.32 15.81
N ARG A 337 -8.62 2.64 17.08
CA ARG A 337 -9.61 2.78 18.15
C ARG A 337 -10.59 3.92 17.94
N VAL A 338 -10.13 5.05 17.40
CA VAL A 338 -11.00 6.20 17.08
C VAL A 338 -11.92 5.87 15.90
N MET A 339 -11.42 5.12 14.91
CA MET A 339 -12.23 4.61 13.79
C MET A 339 -13.26 3.55 14.20
N ALA A 340 -13.16 3.01 15.43
CA ALA A 340 -14.12 2.05 16.00
C ALA A 340 -15.25 2.72 16.81
N GLU A 341 -15.39 4.05 16.77
CA GLU A 341 -16.38 4.78 17.57
C GLU A 341 -17.83 4.27 17.34
N ALA A 342 -18.18 3.95 16.10
CA ALA A 342 -19.51 3.44 15.72
C ALA A 342 -19.89 2.11 16.41
N GLU A 343 -18.92 1.33 16.87
CA GLU A 343 -19.13 0.01 17.48
C GLU A 343 -19.47 0.11 18.97
N ARG A 344 -19.34 1.29 19.56
CA ARG A 344 -19.72 1.53 20.94
C ARG A 344 -21.25 1.49 21.09
N PRO A 345 -21.77 1.10 22.27
CA PRO A 345 -23.18 1.23 22.58
C PRO A 345 -23.67 2.68 22.35
N ASN A 346 -24.92 2.84 21.87
CA ASN A 346 -25.49 4.16 21.56
C ASN A 346 -25.37 5.17 22.71
N ALA A 347 -25.64 4.72 23.94
CA ALA A 347 -25.50 5.55 25.14
C ALA A 347 -24.07 6.09 25.32
N SER A 348 -23.05 5.23 25.12
CA SER A 348 -21.64 5.64 25.20
C SER A 348 -21.22 6.57 24.07
N ARG A 349 -21.77 6.40 22.86
CA ARG A 349 -21.54 7.33 21.74
C ARG A 349 -22.13 8.70 22.05
N LEU A 350 -23.40 8.74 22.48
CA LEU A 350 -24.08 9.97 22.88
C LEU A 350 -23.35 10.68 24.02
N GLU A 351 -22.96 9.95 25.07
CA GLU A 351 -22.19 10.48 26.18
C GLU A 351 -20.92 11.20 25.69
N ARG A 352 -20.16 10.58 24.79
CA ARG A 352 -18.92 11.16 24.24
C ARG A 352 -19.18 12.39 23.36
N ILE A 353 -20.26 12.38 22.57
CA ILE A 353 -20.70 13.55 21.78
C ILE A 353 -21.14 14.70 22.70
N LEU A 354 -21.88 14.40 23.77
CA LEU A 354 -22.31 15.38 24.77
C LEU A 354 -21.12 16.00 25.48
N LEU A 355 -20.20 15.19 25.99
CA LEU A 355 -18.95 15.69 26.57
C LEU A 355 -18.20 16.58 25.57
N ALA A 356 -18.15 16.16 24.31
CA ALA A 356 -17.48 16.90 23.24
C ALA A 356 -18.15 18.25 22.96
N ALA A 357 -19.48 18.31 23.02
CA ALA A 357 -20.25 19.53 22.85
C ALA A 357 -20.16 20.47 24.05
N LEU A 358 -20.10 19.93 25.27
CA LEU A 358 -20.06 20.71 26.51
C LEU A 358 -18.69 21.34 26.76
N ASP A 359 -17.62 20.71 26.27
CA ASP A 359 -16.23 21.21 26.33
C ASP A 359 -15.80 21.59 27.77
N LYS A 360 -16.09 20.70 28.74
CA LYS A 360 -15.76 20.86 30.16
C LYS A 360 -14.55 20.01 30.54
N GLU A 361 -13.67 20.56 31.37
CA GLU A 361 -12.51 19.85 31.92
C GLU A 361 -12.92 18.71 32.87
N SER A 362 -13.93 18.97 33.71
CA SER A 362 -14.48 17.97 34.65
C SER A 362 -15.80 17.41 34.13
N TYR A 363 -15.97 16.09 34.26
CA TYR A 363 -17.14 15.37 33.80
C TYR A 363 -18.44 15.86 34.50
N PRO A 364 -19.38 16.49 33.78
CA PRO A 364 -20.57 17.09 34.38
C PRO A 364 -21.71 16.06 34.53
N LYS A 365 -21.54 15.08 35.43
CA LYS A 365 -22.39 13.88 35.55
C LYS A 365 -23.90 14.15 35.49
N LYS A 366 -24.41 15.02 36.37
CA LYS A 366 -25.84 15.35 36.41
C LYS A 366 -26.38 15.89 35.08
N LEU A 367 -25.57 16.64 34.33
CA LEU A 367 -25.97 17.22 33.05
C LEU A 367 -25.94 16.17 31.93
N ILE A 368 -24.96 15.28 31.94
CA ILE A 368 -24.88 14.14 31.02
C ILE A 368 -26.08 13.22 31.23
N ASP A 369 -26.35 12.82 32.48
CA ASP A 369 -27.47 11.93 32.82
C ASP A 369 -28.83 12.51 32.38
N GLN A 370 -29.03 13.82 32.56
CA GLN A 370 -30.24 14.52 32.10
C GLN A 370 -30.41 14.52 30.59
N ASN A 371 -29.33 14.65 29.82
CA ASN A 371 -29.40 14.57 28.36
C ASN A 371 -29.59 13.13 27.89
N LEU A 372 -28.90 12.16 28.50
CA LEU A 372 -29.02 10.75 28.14
C LEU A 372 -30.43 10.21 28.41
N ASP A 373 -31.09 10.58 29.51
CA ASP A 373 -32.47 10.18 29.79
C ASP A 373 -33.45 10.72 28.73
N LYS A 374 -33.27 11.99 28.32
CA LYS A 374 -34.05 12.59 27.22
C LYS A 374 -33.81 11.91 25.87
N LEU A 375 -32.61 11.38 25.65
CA LEU A 375 -32.18 10.75 24.40
C LEU A 375 -32.22 9.22 24.47
N LYS A 376 -32.88 8.62 25.45
CA LYS A 376 -32.89 7.16 25.64
C LYS A 376 -33.43 6.37 24.44
N GLU A 377 -34.39 6.95 23.72
CA GLU A 377 -35.01 6.37 22.51
C GLU A 377 -34.24 6.76 21.23
N PHE A 378 -33.20 7.58 21.33
CA PHE A 378 -32.40 7.96 20.18
C PHE A 378 -31.40 6.85 19.82
N ASP A 379 -31.33 6.54 18.54
CA ASP A 379 -30.28 5.78 17.92
C ASP A 379 -29.71 6.52 16.70
N PHE A 380 -28.63 5.98 16.17
CA PHE A 380 -27.97 6.51 14.98
C PHE A 380 -28.54 5.93 13.68
N SER A 381 -29.68 5.22 13.74
CA SER A 381 -30.31 4.63 12.56
C SER A 381 -31.13 5.67 11.79
N TYR A 382 -31.31 5.42 10.51
CA TYR A 382 -32.10 6.25 9.62
C TYR A 382 -32.70 5.37 8.50
N PRO A 383 -33.87 5.74 7.94
CA PRO A 383 -34.49 4.95 6.88
C PRO A 383 -33.78 5.15 5.54
N ASP A 384 -33.86 4.15 4.67
CA ASP A 384 -33.40 4.27 3.29
C ASP A 384 -34.29 5.23 2.47
N GLY A 385 -33.74 5.82 1.41
CA GLY A 385 -34.50 6.64 0.46
C GLY A 385 -34.97 7.99 1.01
N LEU A 386 -34.25 8.58 1.97
CA LEU A 386 -34.53 9.93 2.48
C LEU A 386 -34.58 10.95 1.33
N LYS A 387 -35.68 11.72 1.27
CA LYS A 387 -35.82 12.80 0.30
C LYS A 387 -34.91 13.97 0.66
N LYS A 388 -34.27 14.55 -0.36
CA LYS A 388 -33.46 15.76 -0.23
C LYS A 388 -34.34 16.92 0.25
N THR A 389 -33.93 17.60 1.31
CA THR A 389 -34.59 18.78 1.87
C THR A 389 -33.62 19.94 2.02
N LYS A 390 -34.15 21.16 2.15
CA LYS A 390 -33.35 22.35 2.48
C LYS A 390 -32.92 22.28 3.94
N LEU A 391 -31.71 22.79 4.24
CA LEU A 391 -31.17 22.78 5.60
C LEU A 391 -32.07 23.55 6.59
N SER A 392 -32.64 24.67 6.15
CA SER A 392 -33.57 25.50 6.93
C SER A 392 -34.86 24.78 7.33
N SER A 393 -35.24 23.74 6.59
CA SER A 393 -36.38 22.86 6.91
C SER A 393 -35.93 21.72 7.80
N ALA A 394 -34.79 21.08 7.47
CA ALA A 394 -34.24 19.95 8.22
C ALA A 394 -34.06 20.27 9.72
N ILE A 395 -33.60 21.47 10.09
CA ILE A 395 -33.44 21.89 11.49
C ILE A 395 -34.75 21.90 12.30
N LYS A 396 -35.90 22.06 11.63
CA LYS A 396 -37.23 22.14 12.28
C LYS A 396 -37.90 20.78 12.42
N GLU A 397 -37.43 19.77 11.70
CA GLU A 397 -37.95 18.39 11.73
C GLU A 397 -37.46 17.62 12.95
N SER A 398 -38.19 16.56 13.36
CA SER A 398 -37.76 15.63 14.42
C SER A 398 -37.08 14.37 13.89
N LYS A 399 -37.20 14.12 12.57
CA LYS A 399 -36.70 12.94 11.88
C LYS A 399 -35.41 13.22 11.10
N PRO A 400 -34.59 12.20 10.79
CA PRO A 400 -33.47 12.34 9.87
C PRO A 400 -33.87 12.96 8.53
N SER A 401 -33.00 13.78 7.96
CA SER A 401 -33.18 14.45 6.67
C SER A 401 -31.91 14.37 5.85
N LEU A 402 -32.05 14.15 4.54
CA LEU A 402 -30.94 14.26 3.59
C LEU A 402 -30.79 15.71 3.14
N VAL A 403 -29.63 16.30 3.36
CA VAL A 403 -29.32 17.68 2.94
C VAL A 403 -28.07 17.70 2.06
N GLU A 404 -27.98 18.65 1.14
CA GLU A 404 -26.79 18.89 0.34
C GLU A 404 -26.25 20.28 0.67
N VAL A 405 -25.08 20.32 1.30
CA VAL A 405 -24.56 21.51 1.98
C VAL A 405 -23.09 21.72 1.67
N LYS A 406 -22.59 22.93 1.92
CA LYS A 406 -21.14 23.17 2.01
C LYS A 406 -20.71 23.11 3.48
N ILE A 407 -19.47 22.75 3.72
CA ILE A 407 -18.86 22.78 5.06
C ILE A 407 -18.18 24.15 5.22
N SER A 408 -18.74 25.04 6.04
CA SER A 408 -18.20 26.38 6.27
C SER A 408 -17.08 26.39 7.31
N TYR A 409 -17.09 25.44 8.24
CA TYR A 409 -16.04 25.26 9.25
C TYR A 409 -15.81 23.79 9.55
N PHE A 410 -14.54 23.39 9.69
CA PHE A 410 -14.15 22.09 10.20
C PHE A 410 -12.87 22.22 11.04
N ASN A 411 -12.87 21.67 12.25
CA ASN A 411 -11.67 21.62 13.09
C ASN A 411 -11.66 20.37 13.96
N GLY A 412 -10.64 19.54 13.77
CA GLY A 412 -10.37 18.38 14.60
C GLY A 412 -9.57 18.73 15.85
N ARG A 413 -9.98 18.22 17.01
CA ARG A 413 -9.25 18.39 18.28
C ARG A 413 -9.33 17.13 19.13
N THR A 414 -8.26 16.86 19.85
CA THR A 414 -8.25 15.85 20.92
C THR A 414 -8.30 16.58 22.25
N TYR A 415 -9.29 16.28 23.07
CA TYR A 415 -9.41 16.83 24.42
C TYR A 415 -9.63 15.70 25.43
N SER A 416 -9.37 15.99 26.70
CA SER A 416 -9.49 15.04 27.80
C SER A 416 -10.47 15.55 28.84
N VAL A 417 -11.27 14.66 29.41
CA VAL A 417 -12.18 14.95 30.52
C VAL A 417 -11.75 14.15 31.74
N ASP A 418 -11.69 14.80 32.89
CA ASP A 418 -11.38 14.16 34.17
C ASP A 418 -12.64 13.49 34.75
N LEU A 419 -12.54 12.17 35.02
CA LEU A 419 -13.64 11.38 35.57
C LEU A 419 -13.69 11.50 37.11
N PRO A 420 -14.85 11.76 37.73
CA PRO A 420 -14.92 11.99 39.17
C PRO A 420 -14.76 10.67 39.92
N GLY A 421 -13.78 10.60 40.83
CA GLY A 421 -13.52 9.39 41.63
C GLY A 421 -12.66 8.35 40.91
N GLU A 422 -12.17 8.62 39.70
CA GLU A 422 -11.19 7.79 39.01
C GLU A 422 -9.92 8.63 38.71
N GLU A 423 -8.72 8.10 38.98
CA GLU A 423 -7.46 8.70 38.52
C GLU A 423 -7.23 8.48 37.01
N LYS A 424 -8.29 8.54 36.20
CA LYS A 424 -8.28 8.27 34.76
C LYS A 424 -8.91 9.42 33.99
N LYS A 425 -8.31 9.75 32.85
CA LYS A 425 -8.84 10.72 31.90
C LYS A 425 -9.52 10.02 30.74
N LEU A 426 -10.69 10.51 30.34
CA LEU A 426 -11.35 10.11 29.12
C LEU A 426 -10.86 10.98 27.96
N TRP A 427 -10.17 10.39 26.99
CA TRP A 427 -9.73 11.07 25.78
C TRP A 427 -10.79 10.96 24.68
N ILE A 428 -11.16 12.10 24.10
CA ILE A 428 -12.14 12.18 23.03
C ILE A 428 -11.52 12.99 21.88
N THR A 429 -11.45 12.35 20.71
CA THR A 429 -11.04 13.00 19.46
C THR A 429 -12.32 13.43 18.76
N LYS A 430 -12.55 14.75 18.65
CA LYS A 430 -13.77 15.33 18.08
C LYS A 430 -13.46 16.18 16.86
N ALA A 431 -14.41 16.26 15.93
CA ALA A 431 -14.44 17.23 14.86
C ALA A 431 -15.60 18.21 15.09
N ALA A 432 -15.26 19.47 15.37
CA ALA A 432 -16.23 20.55 15.40
C ALA A 432 -16.46 21.06 13.98
N MET A 433 -17.71 21.34 13.62
CA MET A 433 -18.03 21.78 12.27
C MET A 433 -19.29 22.64 12.19
N SER A 434 -19.36 23.41 11.11
CA SER A 434 -20.55 24.15 10.71
C SER A 434 -20.87 23.86 9.25
N ILE A 435 -22.15 23.71 8.96
CA ILE A 435 -22.66 23.44 7.62
C ILE A 435 -23.52 24.59 7.15
N THR A 436 -23.50 24.84 5.83
CA THR A 436 -24.14 26.01 5.24
C THR A 436 -24.95 25.65 4.01
N ASP A 437 -26.13 26.24 3.93
CA ASP A 437 -27.03 26.22 2.78
C ASP A 437 -27.58 27.64 2.63
N SER A 438 -27.46 28.22 1.43
CA SER A 438 -28.03 29.53 1.12
C SER A 438 -27.57 30.67 2.05
N ASN A 439 -26.28 30.68 2.42
CA ASN A 439 -25.59 31.68 3.27
C ASN A 439 -26.03 31.72 4.74
N VAL A 440 -26.64 30.65 5.27
CA VAL A 440 -26.91 30.52 6.70
C VAL A 440 -26.07 29.38 7.26
N ASP A 441 -25.19 29.71 8.21
CA ASP A 441 -24.35 28.73 8.90
C ASP A 441 -25.08 28.13 10.10
N TYR A 442 -25.02 26.80 10.20
CA TYR A 442 -25.56 26.04 11.32
C TYR A 442 -24.42 25.29 12.01
N GLU A 443 -24.27 25.54 13.31
CA GLU A 443 -23.34 24.77 14.16
C GLU A 443 -23.90 23.36 14.39
N CYS A 444 -23.06 22.35 14.16
CA CYS A 444 -23.39 20.96 14.41
C CYS A 444 -22.85 20.49 15.76
N LEU A 445 -23.45 19.43 16.30
CA LEU A 445 -22.81 18.68 17.38
C LEU A 445 -21.47 18.11 16.88
N PRO A 446 -20.41 18.10 17.73
CA PRO A 446 -19.14 17.56 17.32
C PRO A 446 -19.23 16.08 16.95
N LEU A 447 -18.57 15.69 15.86
CA LEU A 447 -18.45 14.28 15.49
C LEU A 447 -17.32 13.63 16.28
N THR A 448 -17.63 12.54 16.95
CA THR A 448 -16.61 11.62 17.52
C THR A 448 -16.34 10.43 16.59
N ASP A 449 -17.22 10.20 15.61
CA ASP A 449 -17.07 9.16 14.60
C ASP A 449 -16.28 9.69 13.39
N TRP A 450 -15.02 9.28 13.32
CA TRP A 450 -14.12 9.73 12.27
C TRP A 450 -14.30 9.03 10.93
N LYS A 451 -15.09 7.94 10.86
CA LYS A 451 -15.52 7.39 9.56
C LYS A 451 -16.39 8.39 8.81
N VAL A 452 -17.24 9.15 9.53
CA VAL A 452 -18.09 10.21 8.99
C VAL A 452 -17.33 11.53 8.88
N ALA A 453 -16.46 11.86 9.84
CA ALA A 453 -15.75 13.13 9.84
C ALA A 453 -14.69 13.27 8.72
N LEU A 454 -14.04 12.18 8.30
CA LEU A 454 -12.99 12.23 7.28
C LEU A 454 -13.50 12.68 5.89
N PRO A 455 -14.58 12.11 5.32
CA PRO A 455 -15.15 12.61 4.06
C PRO A 455 -15.64 14.06 4.12
N ILE A 456 -16.09 14.51 5.30
CA ILE A 456 -16.51 15.89 5.54
C ILE A 456 -15.30 16.83 5.51
N GLU A 457 -14.19 16.46 6.16
CA GLU A 457 -12.95 17.24 6.11
C GLU A 457 -12.40 17.34 4.68
N GLU A 458 -12.43 16.24 3.94
CA GLU A 458 -12.00 16.22 2.55
C GLU A 458 -12.86 17.14 1.68
N SER A 459 -14.19 17.10 1.87
CA SER A 459 -15.12 17.98 1.15
C SER A 459 -14.94 19.46 1.53
N HIS A 460 -14.65 19.74 2.80
CA HIS A 460 -14.31 21.09 3.27
C HIS A 460 -13.03 21.59 2.60
N PHE A 461 -11.97 20.77 2.60
CA PHE A 461 -10.69 21.09 1.96
C PHE A 461 -10.84 21.33 0.46
N LYS A 462 -11.64 20.51 -0.24
CA LYS A 462 -11.94 20.66 -1.67
C LYS A 462 -12.98 21.73 -1.99
N SER A 463 -13.58 22.37 -0.98
CA SER A 463 -14.68 23.35 -1.14
C SER A 463 -15.91 22.81 -1.91
N ASN A 464 -16.13 21.51 -1.85
CA ASN A 464 -17.22 20.83 -2.53
C ASN A 464 -18.50 20.78 -1.67
N LYS A 465 -19.65 20.66 -2.34
CA LYS A 465 -20.88 20.27 -1.64
C LYS A 465 -20.81 18.79 -1.26
N ILE A 466 -21.41 18.43 -0.14
CA ILE A 466 -21.53 17.06 0.34
C ILE A 466 -22.97 16.77 0.76
N LYS A 467 -23.43 15.55 0.51
CA LYS A 467 -24.72 15.04 0.96
C LYS A 467 -24.58 14.45 2.36
N LEU A 468 -25.31 15.00 3.32
CA LEU A 468 -25.27 14.59 4.72
C LEU A 468 -26.65 14.14 5.18
N ILE A 469 -26.67 13.11 6.02
CA ILE A 469 -27.86 12.74 6.78
C ILE A 469 -27.77 13.44 8.12
N VAL A 470 -28.70 14.35 8.38
CA VAL A 470 -28.73 15.17 9.59
C VAL A 470 -30.00 14.93 10.39
N ARG A 471 -29.90 15.00 11.72
CA ARG A 471 -31.06 14.94 12.62
C ARG A 471 -30.94 16.05 13.68
N PRO A 472 -31.99 16.83 13.94
CA PRO A 472 -31.95 17.81 15.03
C PRO A 472 -32.09 17.13 16.39
N LEU A 473 -31.31 17.57 17.37
CA LEU A 473 -31.40 17.16 18.77
C LEU A 473 -31.48 18.38 19.68
N GLU A 474 -32.31 18.28 20.71
CA GLU A 474 -32.36 19.28 21.78
C GLU A 474 -31.38 18.91 22.89
N ILE A 475 -30.27 19.65 22.97
CA ILE A 475 -29.21 19.42 23.94
C ILE A 475 -29.24 20.50 25.01
N LYS A 476 -29.20 20.07 26.27
CA LYS A 476 -29.06 20.94 27.43
C LYS A 476 -27.57 21.18 27.70
N TYR A 477 -27.11 22.42 27.51
CA TYR A 477 -25.70 22.81 27.67
C TYR A 477 -25.37 23.27 29.10
N ASN A 478 -26.36 23.79 29.82
CA ASN A 478 -26.26 24.15 31.24
C ASN A 478 -27.68 24.19 31.85
N THR A 479 -27.84 24.69 33.09
CA THR A 479 -29.15 24.73 33.77
C THR A 479 -30.20 25.57 33.03
N ASN A 480 -29.79 26.60 32.29
CA ASN A 480 -30.68 27.61 31.72
C ASN A 480 -30.69 27.61 30.18
N GLU A 481 -29.93 26.73 29.55
CA GLU A 481 -29.70 26.76 28.11
C GLU A 481 -29.96 25.40 27.46
N ILE A 482 -30.97 25.36 26.59
CA ILE A 482 -31.27 24.25 25.70
C ILE A 482 -31.15 24.78 24.28
N ARG A 483 -30.32 24.14 23.46
CA ARG A 483 -30.15 24.48 22.04
C ARG A 483 -30.56 23.30 21.18
N ARG A 484 -31.17 23.61 20.04
CA ARG A 484 -31.44 22.63 18.99
C ARG A 484 -30.26 22.60 18.03
N SER A 485 -29.49 21.53 18.07
CA SER A 485 -28.27 21.35 17.29
C SER A 485 -28.43 20.19 16.33
N LEU A 486 -27.77 20.26 15.16
CA LEU A 486 -27.78 19.15 14.21
C LEU A 486 -26.72 18.12 14.60
N ILE A 487 -27.12 16.85 14.73
CA ILE A 487 -26.18 15.73 14.64
C ILE A 487 -26.10 15.28 13.18
N ILE A 488 -24.89 15.00 12.71
CA ILE A 488 -24.66 14.35 11.42
C ILE A 488 -24.56 12.85 11.70
N LEU A 489 -25.42 12.07 11.05
CA LEU A 489 -25.48 10.62 11.21
C LEU A 489 -24.58 9.90 10.22
N ASP A 490 -24.52 10.39 8.97
CA ASP A 490 -23.73 9.77 7.90
C ASP A 490 -23.48 10.72 6.72
N THR A 491 -22.59 10.30 5.82
CA THR A 491 -22.36 10.90 4.50
C THR A 491 -22.88 9.98 3.40
N VAL A 492 -23.54 10.54 2.38
CA VAL A 492 -24.01 9.77 1.22
C VAL A 492 -23.07 10.02 0.05
N LYS A 493 -22.46 8.96 -0.49
CA LYS A 493 -21.64 9.06 -1.70
C LYS A 493 -22.51 9.42 -2.90
N GLU A 494 -21.93 10.11 -3.88
CA GLU A 494 -22.55 10.20 -5.20
C GLU A 494 -22.34 8.86 -5.91
N ASP A 495 -23.42 8.32 -6.48
CA ASP A 495 -23.34 7.22 -7.45
C ASP A 495 -22.61 7.66 -8.73
#